data_AF-A0A935LD22-F1
#
_entry.id   AF-A0A935LD22-F1
#
_cell.length_a   1.000
_cell.length_b   1.000
_cell.length_c   1.000
_cell.angle_alpha   90.00
_cell.angle_beta   90.00
_cell.angle_gamma   90.00
#
_symmetry.space_group_name_H-M   'P 1'
#
loop_
_entity.id
_entity.type
_entity.pdbx_description
1 polymer ?
#
loop_
_entity_poly.entity_id
_entity_poly.type
_entity_poly.pdbx_seq_one_letter_code
_entity_poly.pdbx_strand_id
1 'polypeptide(L)'
;MPKQAPKHPNPEQIDDDNPEWTDADFVRARPAAEVLPALFGTKTAQSMLKPRGRPPADTVKERITIRFDADVLAAFRATGKGWQTRVNDAMRDWLRTHHSV
;
A
#
# COMPACT_ATOMS: atom_id res chain seq x y z
N MET A 1 28.38 25.68 19.49
CA MET A 1 27.70 24.37 19.52
C MET A 1 27.83 23.73 18.14
N PRO A 2 28.36 22.51 18.01
CA PRO A 2 28.48 21.86 16.70
C PRO A 2 27.08 21.52 16.17
N LYS A 3 26.80 21.89 14.91
CA LYS A 3 25.54 21.57 14.24
C LYS A 3 25.46 20.05 14.05
N GLN A 4 24.36 19.44 14.47
CA GLN A 4 24.11 18.01 14.27
C GLN A 4 23.99 17.72 12.77
N ALA A 5 24.57 16.61 12.33
CA ALA A 5 24.46 16.14 10.95
C ALA A 5 22.97 15.90 10.57
N PRO A 6 22.59 16.09 9.30
CA PRO A 6 21.22 15.88 8.85
C PRO A 6 20.78 14.42 9.08
N LYS A 7 19.53 14.24 9.52
CA LYS A 7 18.91 12.91 9.76
C LYS A 7 18.80 12.04 8.50
N HIS A 8 18.86 12.65 7.32
CA HIS A 8 18.76 11.96 6.03
C HIS A 8 19.91 12.40 5.11
N PRO A 9 20.50 11.47 4.35
CA PRO A 9 21.47 11.81 3.31
C PRO A 9 20.80 12.68 2.23
N ASN A 10 21.60 13.53 1.58
CA ASN A 10 21.13 14.39 0.50
C ASN A 10 20.68 13.51 -0.69
N PRO A 11 19.41 13.59 -1.14
CA PRO A 11 18.92 12.80 -2.27
C PRO A 11 19.56 13.19 -3.62
N GLU A 12 20.14 14.38 -3.72
CA GLU A 12 20.80 14.86 -4.95
C GLU A 12 22.31 14.60 -4.97
N GLN A 13 22.85 13.93 -3.95
CA GLN A 13 24.28 13.61 -3.91
C GLN A 13 24.59 12.55 -4.98
N ILE A 14 25.29 12.98 -6.02
CA ILE A 14 25.86 12.08 -7.03
C ILE A 14 27.06 11.38 -6.40
N ASP A 15 27.14 10.07 -6.60
CA ASP A 15 28.26 9.23 -6.17
C ASP A 15 29.24 9.08 -7.35
N ASP A 16 30.40 9.74 -7.26
CA ASP A 16 31.43 9.74 -8.30
C ASP A 16 32.03 8.34 -8.52
N ASP A 17 31.92 7.43 -7.54
CA ASP A 17 32.43 6.04 -7.63
C ASP A 17 31.42 5.08 -8.30
N ASN A 18 30.17 5.52 -8.53
CA ASN A 18 29.15 4.72 -9.19
C ASN A 18 28.95 5.19 -10.66
N PRO A 19 29.65 4.56 -11.63
CA PRO A 19 29.54 4.96 -13.03
C PRO A 19 28.13 4.78 -13.57
N GLU A 20 27.81 5.55 -14.61
CA GLU A 20 26.55 5.38 -15.34
C GLU A 20 26.48 3.98 -15.97
N TRP A 21 25.30 3.37 -15.91
CA TRP A 21 25.07 2.06 -16.51
C TRP A 21 25.04 2.17 -18.03
N THR A 22 25.81 1.32 -18.69
CA THR A 22 25.83 1.24 -20.16
C THR A 22 24.84 0.18 -20.67
N ASP A 23 24.54 0.20 -21.97
CA ASP A 23 23.71 -0.84 -22.60
C ASP A 23 24.29 -2.25 -22.40
N ALA A 24 25.62 -2.38 -22.37
CA ALA A 24 26.29 -3.65 -22.11
C ALA A 24 26.02 -4.17 -20.69
N ASP A 25 25.86 -3.28 -19.71
CA ASP A 25 25.53 -3.65 -18.33
C ASP A 25 24.11 -4.21 -18.23
N PHE A 26 23.15 -3.63 -18.96
CA PHE A 26 21.79 -4.17 -19.06
C PHE A 26 21.75 -5.53 -19.74
N VAL A 27 22.55 -5.75 -20.78
CA VAL A 27 22.66 -7.07 -21.44
C VAL A 27 23.19 -8.14 -20.46
N ARG A 28 24.11 -7.76 -19.56
CA ARG A 28 24.67 -8.67 -18.55
C ARG A 28 23.78 -8.79 -17.31
N ALA A 29 22.77 -7.95 -17.14
CA ALA A 29 21.94 -7.94 -15.95
C ALA A 29 21.20 -9.27 -15.77
N ARG A 30 21.15 -9.76 -14.53
CA ARG A 30 20.50 -11.03 -14.18
C ARG A 30 19.34 -10.80 -13.24
N PRO A 31 18.26 -11.60 -13.33
CA PRO A 31 17.14 -11.49 -12.41
C PRO A 31 17.58 -11.65 -10.95
N ALA A 32 17.08 -10.78 -10.07
CA ALA A 32 17.39 -10.81 -8.65
C ALA A 32 17.07 -12.19 -8.00
N ALA A 33 16.03 -12.88 -8.50
CA ALA A 33 15.66 -14.21 -8.03
C ALA A 33 16.76 -15.26 -8.24
N GLU A 34 17.61 -15.12 -9.25
CA GLU A 34 18.71 -16.03 -9.53
C GLU A 34 19.98 -15.70 -8.74
N VAL A 35 20.20 -14.43 -8.44
CA VAL A 35 21.47 -13.94 -7.86
C VAL A 35 21.39 -13.82 -6.34
N LEU A 36 20.28 -13.31 -5.79
CA LEU A 36 20.14 -13.04 -4.36
C LEU A 36 20.32 -14.29 -3.47
N PRO A 37 19.83 -15.50 -3.82
CA PRO A 37 20.03 -16.68 -2.98
C PRO A 37 21.51 -17.03 -2.79
N ALA A 38 22.34 -16.83 -3.82
CA ALA A 38 23.77 -17.09 -3.74
C ALA A 38 24.52 -16.03 -2.90
N LEU A 39 24.08 -14.77 -2.95
CA LEU A 39 24.72 -13.67 -2.22
C LEU A 39 24.33 -13.60 -0.73
N PHE A 40 23.07 -13.86 -0.41
CA PHE A 40 22.50 -13.59 0.92
C PHE A 40 21.90 -14.83 1.61
N GLY A 41 21.98 -15.99 0.95
CA GLY A 41 21.34 -17.23 1.39
C GLY A 41 19.84 -17.27 1.07
N THR A 42 19.31 -18.48 0.93
CA THR A 42 17.94 -18.74 0.44
C THR A 42 16.86 -18.05 1.27
N LYS A 43 16.98 -18.06 2.61
CA LYS A 43 15.96 -17.50 3.50
C LYS A 43 15.88 -15.97 3.41
N THR A 44 17.03 -15.30 3.36
CA THR A 44 17.10 -13.84 3.24
C THR A 44 16.64 -13.38 1.87
N ALA A 45 17.07 -14.08 0.82
CA ALA A 45 16.65 -13.81 -0.56
C ALA A 45 15.13 -13.94 -0.73
N GLN A 46 14.49 -14.96 -0.15
CA GLN A 46 13.04 -15.12 -0.18
C GLN A 46 12.30 -13.94 0.47
N SER A 47 12.83 -13.39 1.57
CA SER A 47 12.25 -12.21 2.22
C SER A 47 12.36 -10.97 1.35
N MET A 48 13.51 -10.77 0.69
CA MET A 48 13.75 -9.65 -0.23
C MET A 48 12.88 -9.70 -1.49
N LEU A 49 12.63 -10.89 -2.01
CA LEU A 49 11.83 -11.12 -3.23
C LEU A 49 10.33 -11.10 -2.97
N LYS A 50 9.88 -11.11 -1.71
CA LYS A 50 8.46 -11.11 -1.37
C LYS A 50 7.81 -9.80 -1.85
N PRO A 51 6.73 -9.86 -2.65
CA PRO A 51 5.99 -8.67 -3.06
C PRO A 51 5.58 -7.86 -1.83
N ARG A 52 5.95 -6.58 -1.82
CA ARG A 52 5.57 -5.66 -0.76
C ARG A 52 4.20 -5.07 -1.11
N GLY A 53 3.22 -5.25 -0.24
CA GLY A 53 1.87 -4.71 -0.44
C GLY A 53 0.83 -5.39 0.44
N ARG A 54 -0.34 -4.77 0.57
CA ARG A 54 -1.51 -5.43 1.15
C ARG A 54 -1.91 -6.57 0.21
N PRO A 55 -2.16 -7.80 0.71
CA PRO A 55 -2.70 -8.88 -0.10
C PRO A 55 -3.96 -8.41 -0.84
N PRO A 56 -4.18 -8.85 -2.10
CA PRO A 56 -5.44 -8.62 -2.77
C PRO A 56 -6.59 -9.08 -1.86
N ALA A 57 -7.58 -8.22 -1.63
CA ALA A 57 -8.76 -8.61 -0.88
C ALA A 57 -9.71 -9.38 -1.82
N ASP A 58 -10.13 -10.58 -1.44
CA ASP A 58 -11.07 -11.41 -2.25
C ASP A 58 -12.40 -10.70 -2.51
N THR A 59 -12.80 -9.80 -1.61
CA THR A 59 -13.97 -8.93 -1.79
C THR A 59 -13.57 -7.47 -1.58
N VAL A 60 -13.61 -6.70 -2.66
CA VAL A 60 -13.29 -5.27 -2.64
C VAL A 60 -14.57 -4.48 -2.42
N LYS A 61 -14.53 -3.50 -1.52
CA LYS A 61 -15.63 -2.55 -1.36
C LYS A 61 -15.66 -1.66 -2.60
N GLU A 62 -16.79 -1.64 -3.31
CA GLU A 62 -17.01 -0.74 -4.42
C GLU A 62 -17.23 0.69 -3.91
N ARG A 63 -16.46 1.65 -4.45
CA ARG A 63 -16.62 3.07 -4.14
C ARG A 63 -17.58 3.69 -5.15
N ILE A 64 -18.79 3.98 -4.70
CA ILE A 64 -19.81 4.68 -5.50
C ILE A 64 -20.19 6.02 -4.84
N THR A 65 -20.73 6.93 -5.63
CA THR A 65 -21.25 8.22 -5.16
C THR A 65 -22.77 8.12 -4.99
N ILE A 66 -23.23 8.12 -3.74
CA ILE A 66 -24.65 8.14 -3.38
C ILE A 66 -24.96 9.46 -2.67
N ARG A 67 -26.14 10.03 -2.93
CA ARG A 67 -26.67 11.17 -2.17
C ARG A 67 -27.50 10.65 -0.99
N PHE A 68 -27.24 11.19 0.20
CA PHE A 68 -28.03 10.95 1.41
C PHE A 68 -28.69 12.25 1.84
N ASP A 69 -29.83 12.16 2.52
CA ASP A 69 -30.41 13.30 3.21
C ASP A 69 -29.46 13.82 4.30
N ALA A 70 -29.49 15.14 4.51
CA ALA A 70 -28.50 15.82 5.33
C ALA A 70 -28.59 15.42 6.82
N ASP A 71 -29.81 15.21 7.32
CA ASP A 71 -30.12 14.77 8.67
C ASP A 71 -29.63 13.34 8.95
N VAL A 72 -29.87 12.41 8.02
CA VAL A 72 -29.39 11.03 8.09
C VAL A 72 -27.86 11.01 8.15
N LEU A 73 -27.21 11.77 7.27
CA LEU A 73 -25.75 11.84 7.23
C LEU A 73 -25.18 12.48 8.50
N ALA A 74 -25.84 13.50 9.04
CA ALA A 74 -25.45 14.14 10.29
C ALA A 74 -25.54 13.18 11.49
N ALA A 75 -26.64 12.41 11.58
CA ALA A 75 -26.82 11.40 12.62
C ALA A 75 -25.72 10.34 12.60
N PHE A 76 -25.37 9.81 11.41
CA PHE A 76 -24.26 8.88 11.31
C PHE A 76 -22.92 9.54 11.63
N ARG A 77 -22.63 10.74 11.14
CA ARG A 77 -21.36 11.42 11.45
C ARG A 77 -21.16 11.69 12.94
N ALA A 78 -22.25 12.01 13.66
CA ALA A 78 -22.23 12.22 15.11
C ALA A 78 -21.77 10.97 15.89
N THR A 79 -21.92 9.77 15.34
CA THR A 79 -21.40 8.52 15.93
C THR A 79 -19.86 8.42 15.92
N GLY A 80 -19.15 9.35 15.27
CA GLY A 80 -17.70 9.46 15.29
C GLY A 80 -16.97 8.50 14.34
N LYS A 81 -15.77 8.07 14.72
CA LYS A 81 -14.91 7.21 13.90
C LYS A 81 -15.65 5.92 13.48
N GLY A 82 -15.56 5.57 12.21
CA GLY A 82 -16.20 4.38 11.65
C GLY A 82 -17.67 4.56 11.23
N TRP A 83 -18.19 5.79 11.16
CA TRP A 83 -19.58 6.02 10.75
C TRP A 83 -19.92 5.45 9.37
N GLN A 84 -18.97 5.47 8.41
CA GLN A 84 -19.17 4.86 7.10
C GLN A 84 -19.33 3.33 7.18
N THR A 85 -18.61 2.67 8.08
CA THR A 85 -18.79 1.24 8.35
C THR A 85 -20.18 0.99 8.91
N ARG A 86 -20.65 1.82 9.86
CA ARG A 86 -22.01 1.73 10.39
C ARG A 86 -23.09 1.93 9.34
N VAL A 87 -22.90 2.86 8.39
CA VAL A 87 -23.81 3.02 7.24
C VAL A 87 -23.87 1.74 6.42
N ASN A 88 -22.72 1.14 6.09
CA ASN A 88 -22.67 -0.12 5.36
C ASN A 88 -23.37 -1.27 6.12
N ASP A 89 -23.20 -1.35 7.44
CA ASP A 89 -23.79 -2.41 8.25
C ASP A 89 -25.32 -2.22 8.37
N ALA A 90 -25.79 -0.97 8.48
CA ALA A 90 -27.22 -0.66 8.41
C ALA A 90 -27.83 -1.06 7.06
N MET A 91 -27.13 -0.83 5.94
CA MET A 91 -27.58 -1.28 4.63
C MET A 91 -27.66 -2.81 4.52
N ARG A 92 -26.68 -3.54 5.08
CA ARG A 92 -26.75 -5.02 5.15
C ARG A 92 -27.93 -5.48 5.97
N ASP A 93 -28.16 -4.86 7.13
CA ASP A 93 -29.26 -5.23 8.01
C ASP A 93 -30.63 -4.95 7.36
N TRP A 94 -30.74 -3.81 6.69
CA TRP A 94 -31.92 -3.47 5.90
C TRP A 94 -32.18 -4.51 4.81
N LEU A 95 -31.16 -4.95 4.07
CA LEU A 95 -31.30 -5.99 3.04
C LEU A 95 -31.73 -7.36 3.61
N ARG A 96 -31.28 -7.73 4.82
CA ARG A 96 -31.73 -8.98 5.47
C ARG A 96 -33.20 -8.93 5.87
N THR A 97 -33.66 -7.77 6.32
CA THR A 97 -35.01 -7.58 6.86
C THR A 97 -36.04 -7.23 5.78
N HIS A 98 -35.60 -6.63 4.68
CA HIS A 98 -36.43 -6.12 3.58
C HIS A 98 -36.03 -6.72 2.24
N HIS A 99 -35.72 -8.03 2.22
CA HIS A 99 -35.63 -8.74 0.95
C HIS A 99 -37.06 -8.81 0.38
N SER A 100 -37.33 -8.02 -0.66
CA SER A 100 -38.34 -8.40 -1.64
C SER A 100 -37.76 -9.60 -2.36
N VAL A 101 -38.54 -10.66 -2.44
CA VAL A 101 -38.35 -11.75 -3.41
C VAL A 101 -38.09 -11.16 -4.79
#